data_AF-A0A3M0XIP4-F1
#
_entry.id   AF-A0A3M0XIP4-F1
#
_cell.length_a   1.000
_cell.length_b   1.000
_cell.length_c   1.000
_cell.angle_alpha   90.00
_cell.angle_beta   90.00
_cell.angle_gamma   90.00
#
_symmetry.space_group_name_H-M   'P 1'
#
loop_
_entity.id
_entity.type
_entity.pdbx_description
1 polymer ?
#
loop_
_entity_poly.entity_id
_entity_poly.type
_entity_poly.pdbx_seq_one_letter_code
_entity_poly.pdbx_strand_id
1 'polypeptide(L)'
;IEDADLSLMPNTDVCETCHEEESIAYKQSRHSLKWSSFMYREDKEQQDDICTGCHSSKSSRYKRNGCNSCHMRHTFSKREANDPRICKSCHSSQWQSWFSSRHGILWQIGSKRKLPTCQFCHLPKGDHNIKTAGGYFALEMPKEEEEQQWSGDRLIILKALGVVDENGVPTERKELLSMDGSSLEKMSGICKRCHSSSYVEQQFKNCEKTIKMADRLMAEAIRIVNRLYEDGILKKPKGWKYAPDLMHIYNTENTIEQKLHTMFFNYRLKVVSGALHFNNEYTHWQGLIKMREALYKIKDESQELRYKAKLKI
;
A
#
# COMPACT_ATOMS: atom_id res chain seq x y z
N ILE A 1 -10.65 -0.59 41.48
CA ILE A 1 -9.38 -1.28 41.17
C ILE A 1 -8.30 -0.26 41.51
N GLU A 2 -7.72 -0.32 42.71
CA GLU A 2 -6.89 0.76 43.27
C GLU A 2 -5.47 0.83 42.67
N ASP A 3 -5.02 -0.21 41.96
CA ASP A 3 -3.68 -0.28 41.37
C ASP A 3 -3.67 -0.37 39.84
N ALA A 4 -4.78 0.01 39.17
CA ALA A 4 -4.87 -0.10 37.71
C ALA A 4 -3.77 0.70 36.98
N ASP A 5 -3.33 1.80 37.59
CA ASP A 5 -2.31 2.70 37.04
C ASP A 5 -0.88 2.14 37.16
N LEU A 6 -0.67 1.09 37.96
CA LEU A 6 0.61 0.36 38.07
C LEU A 6 0.74 -0.74 37.00
N SER A 7 -0.33 -1.06 36.28
CA SER A 7 -0.35 -2.11 35.27
C SER A 7 0.32 -1.66 33.97
N LEU A 8 1.29 -2.43 33.49
CA LEU A 8 1.91 -2.21 32.19
C LEU A 8 1.25 -3.09 31.12
N MET A 9 0.91 -2.47 29.99
CA MET A 9 0.50 -3.22 28.80
C MET A 9 1.72 -3.92 28.18
N PRO A 10 1.70 -5.27 28.02
CA PRO A 10 2.80 -5.98 27.38
C PRO A 10 3.04 -5.46 25.96
N ASN A 11 4.30 -5.13 25.67
CA ASN A 11 4.75 -4.72 24.34
C ASN A 11 5.58 -5.84 23.69
N THR A 12 6.09 -5.60 22.48
CA THR A 12 6.92 -6.59 21.77
C THR A 12 8.18 -6.99 22.53
N ASP A 13 8.76 -6.11 23.33
CA ASP A 13 9.97 -6.40 24.10
C ASP A 13 9.68 -7.35 25.28
N VAL A 14 8.46 -7.30 25.84
CA VAL A 14 8.00 -8.30 26.82
C VAL A 14 7.81 -9.67 26.15
N CYS A 15 7.33 -9.71 24.90
CA CYS A 15 7.22 -10.97 24.17
C CYS A 15 8.60 -11.54 23.81
N GLU A 16 9.56 -10.68 23.49
CA GLU A 16 10.93 -11.03 23.10
C GLU A 16 11.70 -11.78 24.18
N THR A 17 11.37 -11.59 25.47
CA THR A 17 12.01 -12.33 26.57
C THR A 17 11.80 -13.84 26.47
N CYS A 18 10.79 -14.30 25.73
CA CYS A 18 10.50 -15.73 25.51
C CYS A 18 10.42 -16.13 24.02
N HIS A 19 10.11 -15.19 23.13
CA HIS A 19 9.94 -15.40 21.69
C HIS A 19 10.92 -14.54 20.90
N GLU A 20 12.21 -14.72 21.16
CA GLU A 20 13.27 -13.87 20.60
C GLU A 20 13.31 -13.94 19.07
N GLU A 21 13.30 -15.14 18.50
CA GLU A 21 13.36 -15.33 17.05
C GLU A 21 12.19 -14.65 16.32
N GLU A 22 10.95 -14.88 16.78
CA GLU A 22 9.76 -14.27 16.19
C GLU A 22 9.73 -12.75 16.38
N SER A 23 10.19 -12.26 17.53
CA SER A 23 10.21 -10.83 17.83
C SER A 23 11.24 -10.08 16.99
N ILE A 24 12.45 -10.64 16.82
CA ILE A 24 13.47 -10.10 15.92
C ILE A 24 12.97 -10.10 14.48
N ALA A 25 12.38 -11.21 14.02
CA ALA A 25 11.82 -11.29 12.67
C ALA A 25 10.69 -10.27 12.45
N TYR A 26 9.77 -10.12 13.42
CA TYR A 26 8.72 -9.09 13.38
C TYR A 26 9.30 -7.67 13.34
N LYS A 27 10.30 -7.37 14.18
CA LYS A 27 10.95 -6.05 14.24
C LYS A 27 11.59 -5.67 12.89
N GLN A 28 12.05 -6.65 12.12
CA GLN A 28 12.58 -6.45 10.75
C GLN A 28 11.50 -6.38 9.65
N SER A 29 10.26 -6.72 9.97
CA SER A 29 9.14 -6.72 9.02
C SER A 29 8.61 -5.31 8.76
N ARG A 30 7.81 -5.15 7.69
CA ARG A 30 7.12 -3.88 7.43
C ARG A 30 6.03 -3.55 8.47
N HIS A 31 5.54 -4.53 9.23
CA HIS A 31 4.52 -4.29 10.27
C HIS A 31 5.08 -3.62 11.53
N SER A 32 6.40 -3.60 11.73
CA SER A 32 7.03 -2.84 12.82
C SER A 32 7.13 -1.33 12.52
N LEU A 33 6.92 -0.92 11.27
CA LEU A 33 7.06 0.46 10.81
C LEU A 33 5.93 1.35 11.36
N LYS A 34 6.29 2.56 11.78
CA LYS A 34 5.35 3.56 12.34
C LYS A 34 4.72 4.42 11.25
N TRP A 35 4.11 3.77 10.26
CA TRP A 35 3.65 4.38 9.00
C TRP A 35 2.67 5.54 9.19
N SER A 36 1.79 5.48 10.20
CA SER A 36 0.81 6.52 10.52
C SER A 36 1.43 7.84 11.00
N SER A 37 2.71 7.87 11.37
CA SER A 37 3.37 9.08 11.88
C SER A 37 3.52 10.18 10.82
N PHE A 38 3.27 9.90 9.54
CA PHE A 38 3.61 10.78 8.41
C PHE A 38 2.46 11.09 7.46
N MET A 39 1.28 10.50 7.64
CA MET A 39 0.09 11.07 6.99
C MET A 39 -0.09 12.48 7.56
N TYR A 40 -0.09 13.49 6.68
CA TYR A 40 -0.32 14.86 7.12
C TYR A 40 -1.76 14.98 7.61
N ARG A 41 -1.91 15.53 8.82
CA ARG A 41 -3.18 15.60 9.55
C ARG A 41 -3.25 16.95 10.23
N GLU A 42 -4.31 17.69 9.94
CA GLU A 42 -4.60 18.97 10.59
C GLU A 42 -4.95 18.78 12.07
N ASP A 43 -5.76 17.75 12.39
CA ASP A 43 -6.08 17.34 13.75
C ASP A 43 -5.43 15.98 14.07
N LYS A 44 -4.28 16.03 14.76
CA LYS A 44 -3.49 14.84 15.09
C LYS A 44 -4.20 13.94 16.11
N GLU A 45 -5.06 14.49 16.96
CA GLU A 45 -5.59 13.79 18.14
C GLU A 45 -6.82 12.95 17.78
N GLN A 46 -7.81 13.52 17.06
CA GLN A 46 -9.00 12.76 16.63
C GLN A 46 -8.71 11.74 15.52
N GLN A 47 -7.74 12.03 14.64
CA GLN A 47 -7.40 11.13 13.53
C GLN A 47 -6.39 10.04 13.90
N ASP A 48 -5.76 10.12 15.09
CA ASP A 48 -4.91 9.04 15.62
C ASP A 48 -5.73 7.78 15.94
N ASP A 49 -6.93 7.90 16.52
CA ASP A 49 -7.71 6.73 16.95
C ASP A 49 -8.20 5.85 15.80
N ILE A 50 -8.54 6.44 14.65
CA ILE A 50 -9.00 5.71 13.47
C ILE A 50 -7.84 4.94 12.82
N CYS A 51 -6.67 5.57 12.70
CA CYS A 51 -5.50 4.97 12.07
C CYS A 51 -4.78 3.99 12.99
N THR A 52 -4.81 4.19 14.30
CA THR A 52 -4.13 3.34 15.29
C THR A 52 -4.76 1.98 15.51
N GLY A 53 -5.99 1.79 15.03
CA GLY A 53 -6.58 0.45 14.87
C GLY A 53 -5.77 -0.45 13.93
N CYS A 54 -5.01 0.12 12.98
CA CYS A 54 -4.26 -0.62 11.97
C CYS A 54 -2.74 -0.33 12.00
N HIS A 55 -2.30 0.86 12.44
CA HIS A 55 -0.89 1.29 12.41
C HIS A 55 -0.35 1.69 13.79
N SER A 56 0.87 1.29 14.12
CA SER A 56 1.53 1.68 15.38
C SER A 56 1.76 3.20 15.45
N SER A 57 1.22 3.89 16.46
CA SER A 57 1.53 5.31 16.76
C SER A 57 2.36 5.47 18.04
N LYS A 58 2.97 6.66 18.21
CA LYS A 58 3.66 7.06 19.44
C LYS A 58 2.71 7.44 20.59
N SER A 59 1.48 7.86 20.26
CA SER A 59 0.51 8.52 21.14
C SER A 59 -0.52 7.57 21.78
N SER A 60 -0.70 6.36 21.26
CA SER A 60 -1.77 5.48 21.75
C SER A 60 -1.36 4.78 23.05
N ARG A 61 -2.06 5.12 24.14
CA ARG A 61 -2.01 4.45 25.46
C ARG A 61 -2.35 2.95 25.34
N TYR A 62 -3.11 2.58 24.30
CA TYR A 62 -3.46 1.20 23.95
C TYR A 62 -2.77 0.81 22.65
N LYS A 63 -1.51 0.39 22.71
CA LYS A 63 -0.78 -0.17 21.55
C LYS A 63 -1.53 -1.39 21.00
N ARG A 64 -2.40 -1.18 20.00
CA ARG A 64 -3.21 -2.22 19.34
C ARG A 64 -2.41 -3.04 18.31
N ASN A 65 -1.20 -2.58 17.98
CA ASN A 65 -0.35 -3.14 16.94
C ASN A 65 0.95 -3.68 17.55
N GLY A 66 1.23 -4.96 17.30
CA GLY A 66 2.31 -5.73 17.93
C GLY A 66 2.06 -7.23 17.78
N CYS A 67 2.64 -8.04 18.67
CA CYS A 67 2.46 -9.50 18.63
C CYS A 67 0.98 -9.93 18.73
N ASN A 68 0.10 -9.13 19.34
CA ASN A 68 -1.32 -9.45 19.45
C ASN A 68 -2.17 -9.14 18.20
N SER A 69 -1.56 -8.71 17.09
CA SER A 69 -2.30 -8.33 15.87
C SER A 69 -2.84 -9.52 15.09
N CYS A 70 -2.13 -10.66 15.05
CA CYS A 70 -2.55 -11.87 14.32
C CYS A 70 -3.05 -12.97 15.25
N HIS A 71 -2.28 -13.31 16.29
CA HIS A 71 -2.73 -14.21 17.35
C HIS A 71 -3.25 -13.35 18.51
N MET A 72 -4.54 -13.05 18.43
CA MET A 72 -5.19 -12.07 19.30
C MET A 72 -5.12 -12.47 20.78
N ARG A 73 -5.05 -11.44 21.63
CA ARG A 73 -5.19 -11.61 23.08
C ARG A 73 -6.62 -12.09 23.41
N HIS A 74 -6.83 -12.85 24.47
CA HIS A 74 -5.84 -13.39 25.41
C HIS A 74 -5.45 -14.85 25.09
N THR A 75 -5.93 -15.40 23.98
CA THR A 75 -5.69 -16.81 23.62
C THR A 75 -4.32 -17.02 22.98
N PHE A 76 -3.82 -16.03 22.22
CA PHE A 76 -2.57 -16.11 21.46
C PHE A 76 -2.49 -17.37 20.59
N SER A 77 -3.60 -17.72 19.94
CA SER A 77 -3.73 -18.98 19.22
C SER A 77 -3.03 -18.95 17.87
N LYS A 78 -2.07 -19.88 17.68
CA LYS A 78 -1.46 -20.15 16.37
C LYS A 78 -2.49 -20.56 15.33
N ARG A 79 -3.57 -21.27 15.73
CA ARG A 79 -4.65 -21.65 14.81
C ARG A 79 -5.39 -20.44 14.30
N GLU A 80 -5.71 -19.48 15.17
CA GLU A 80 -6.38 -18.23 14.79
C GLU A 80 -5.48 -17.39 13.87
N ALA A 81 -4.19 -17.26 14.21
CA ALA A 81 -3.24 -16.52 13.37
C ALA A 81 -3.01 -17.12 11.98
N ASN A 82 -3.29 -18.41 11.78
CA ASN A 82 -3.17 -19.08 10.48
C ASN A 82 -4.45 -18.98 9.63
N ASP A 83 -5.54 -18.40 10.16
CA ASP A 83 -6.73 -18.14 9.37
C ASP A 83 -6.54 -16.88 8.51
N PRO A 84 -6.66 -16.93 7.17
CA PRO A 84 -6.42 -15.76 6.33
C PRO A 84 -7.38 -14.58 6.61
N ARG A 85 -8.54 -14.83 7.26
CA ARG A 85 -9.47 -13.76 7.66
C ARG A 85 -8.85 -12.78 8.65
N ILE A 86 -7.80 -13.18 9.38
CA ILE A 86 -7.12 -12.30 10.33
C ILE A 86 -6.52 -11.06 9.65
N CYS A 87 -6.11 -11.19 8.39
CA CYS A 87 -5.50 -10.08 7.65
C CYS A 87 -6.53 -9.05 7.18
N LYS A 88 -7.82 -9.41 7.10
CA LYS A 88 -8.89 -8.58 6.51
C LYS A 88 -9.11 -7.27 7.26
N SER A 89 -8.91 -7.25 8.58
CA SER A 89 -9.16 -6.07 9.42
C SER A 89 -8.33 -4.87 8.98
N CYS A 90 -7.14 -5.09 8.44
CA CYS A 90 -6.23 -4.03 7.98
C CYS A 90 -6.04 -4.05 6.44
N HIS A 91 -6.01 -5.24 5.82
CA HIS A 91 -5.69 -5.41 4.40
C HIS A 91 -6.93 -5.64 3.53
N SER A 92 -7.80 -4.63 3.43
CA SER A 92 -9.08 -4.77 2.71
C SER A 92 -8.92 -5.09 1.21
N SER A 93 -8.08 -4.36 0.47
CA SER A 93 -7.91 -4.57 -0.98
C SER A 93 -7.23 -5.91 -1.30
N GLN A 94 -6.19 -6.28 -0.53
CA GLN A 94 -5.52 -7.58 -0.67
C GLN A 94 -6.43 -8.73 -0.30
N TRP A 95 -7.18 -8.61 0.81
CA TRP A 95 -8.18 -9.59 1.20
C TRP A 95 -9.20 -9.79 0.09
N GLN A 96 -9.80 -8.71 -0.42
CA GLN A 96 -10.84 -8.79 -1.43
C GLN A 96 -10.35 -9.46 -2.72
N SER A 97 -9.15 -9.07 -3.19
CA SER A 97 -8.52 -9.65 -4.38
C SER A 97 -8.21 -11.14 -4.18
N TRP A 98 -7.61 -11.52 -3.05
CA TRP A 98 -7.33 -12.93 -2.75
C TRP A 98 -8.60 -13.75 -2.55
N PHE A 99 -9.56 -13.25 -1.76
CA PHE A 99 -10.78 -13.95 -1.39
C PHE A 99 -11.63 -14.30 -2.61
N SER A 100 -11.74 -13.39 -3.57
CA SER A 100 -12.45 -13.63 -4.82
C SER A 100 -11.58 -14.25 -5.93
N SER A 101 -10.29 -14.52 -5.66
CA SER A 101 -9.44 -15.30 -6.59
C SER A 101 -9.77 -16.79 -6.54
N ARG A 102 -9.22 -17.56 -7.48
CA ARG A 102 -9.34 -19.03 -7.45
C ARG A 102 -8.79 -19.66 -6.16
N HIS A 103 -7.74 -19.09 -5.59
CA HIS A 103 -7.18 -19.56 -4.31
C HIS A 103 -8.15 -19.33 -3.16
N GLY A 104 -8.72 -18.12 -3.06
CA GLY A 104 -9.68 -17.76 -2.03
C GLY A 104 -11.00 -18.53 -2.17
N ILE A 105 -11.49 -18.73 -3.39
CA ILE A 105 -12.71 -19.51 -3.66
C ILE A 105 -12.53 -20.97 -3.19
N LEU A 106 -11.41 -21.61 -3.57
CA LEU A 106 -11.14 -22.99 -3.14
C LEU A 106 -11.02 -23.10 -1.61
N TRP A 107 -10.49 -22.07 -0.95
CA TRP A 107 -10.38 -22.04 0.51
C TRP A 107 -11.75 -21.94 1.17
N GLN A 108 -12.64 -21.08 0.65
CA GLN A 108 -14.01 -20.91 1.16
C GLN A 108 -14.84 -22.18 1.07
N ILE A 109 -14.76 -22.93 -0.03
CA ILE A 109 -15.53 -24.16 -0.22
C ILE A 109 -14.97 -25.35 0.57
N GLY A 110 -13.92 -25.16 1.38
CA GLY A 110 -13.33 -26.21 2.20
C GLY A 110 -12.62 -27.30 1.39
N SER A 111 -12.02 -26.95 0.24
CA SER A 111 -11.27 -27.91 -0.57
C SER A 111 -10.16 -28.56 0.25
N LYS A 112 -10.03 -29.89 0.14
CA LYS A 112 -8.99 -30.68 0.83
C LYS A 112 -7.58 -30.50 0.25
N ARG A 113 -7.44 -29.72 -0.83
CA ARG A 113 -6.14 -29.41 -1.44
C ARG A 113 -5.31 -28.53 -0.49
N LYS A 114 -3.99 -28.59 -0.62
CA LYS A 114 -3.11 -27.61 0.03
C LYS A 114 -3.25 -26.28 -0.72
N LEU A 115 -3.93 -25.32 -0.10
CA LEU A 115 -4.24 -24.02 -0.71
C LEU A 115 -3.35 -22.90 -0.13
N PRO A 116 -2.94 -21.93 -0.95
CA PRO A 116 -2.21 -20.78 -0.46
C PRO A 116 -3.15 -19.81 0.27
N THR A 117 -2.89 -19.60 1.56
CA THR A 117 -3.45 -18.51 2.37
C THR A 117 -2.51 -17.29 2.35
N CYS A 118 -2.95 -16.18 2.93
CA CYS A 118 -2.11 -15.00 3.14
C CYS A 118 -0.80 -15.39 3.84
N GLN A 119 -0.90 -16.14 4.93
CA GLN A 119 0.22 -16.63 5.74
C GLN A 119 1.11 -17.59 4.95
N PHE A 120 0.53 -18.50 4.16
CA PHE A 120 1.32 -19.46 3.37
C PHE A 120 2.29 -18.76 2.41
N CYS A 121 1.83 -17.67 1.77
CA CYS A 121 2.63 -16.91 0.81
C CYS A 121 3.52 -15.86 1.48
N HIS A 122 3.03 -15.13 2.47
CA HIS A 122 3.74 -13.98 3.03
C HIS A 122 4.53 -14.28 4.31
N LEU A 123 4.26 -15.41 4.97
CA LEU A 123 4.90 -15.88 6.20
C LEU A 123 5.37 -17.34 6.02
N PRO A 124 6.17 -17.64 4.98
CA PRO A 124 6.53 -19.02 4.67
C PRO A 124 7.25 -19.66 5.85
N LYS A 125 6.87 -20.89 6.20
CA LYS A 125 7.38 -21.64 7.37
C LYS A 125 7.13 -20.97 8.73
N GLY A 126 6.22 -19.99 8.82
CA GLY A 126 5.92 -19.28 10.07
C GLY A 126 6.86 -18.11 10.37
N ASP A 127 7.63 -17.65 9.37
CA ASP A 127 8.44 -16.44 9.46
C ASP A 127 7.58 -15.22 9.83
N HIS A 128 8.04 -14.38 10.75
CA HIS A 128 7.39 -13.14 11.16
C HIS A 128 7.92 -11.90 10.42
N ASN A 129 8.92 -12.07 9.55
CA ASN A 129 9.53 -11.03 8.73
C ASN A 129 8.75 -10.76 7.44
N ILE A 130 7.52 -10.25 7.56
CA ILE A 130 6.71 -9.94 6.39
C ILE A 130 7.33 -8.80 5.56
N LYS A 131 7.79 -9.17 4.36
CA LYS A 131 8.31 -8.27 3.32
C LYS A 131 7.65 -8.60 1.99
N THR A 132 7.19 -7.57 1.28
CA THR A 132 6.57 -7.70 -0.04
C THR A 132 7.34 -6.87 -1.07
N ALA A 133 7.42 -7.40 -2.30
CA ALA A 133 8.09 -6.72 -3.41
C ALA A 133 7.35 -5.42 -3.73
N GLY A 134 8.08 -4.31 -3.84
CA GLY A 134 7.52 -2.97 -3.98
C GLY A 134 6.61 -2.48 -2.84
N GLY A 135 6.61 -3.16 -1.69
CA GLY A 135 5.82 -2.76 -0.53
C GLY A 135 4.31 -2.75 -0.75
N TYR A 136 3.60 -1.89 -0.01
CA TYR A 136 2.14 -1.77 -0.10
C TYR A 136 1.67 -1.19 -1.43
N PHE A 137 2.47 -0.30 -2.04
CA PHE A 137 2.12 0.39 -3.29
C PHE A 137 2.63 -0.31 -4.56
N ALA A 138 3.37 -1.41 -4.45
CA ALA A 138 4.13 -2.03 -5.55
C ALA A 138 4.94 -1.00 -6.35
N LEU A 139 5.71 -0.19 -5.63
CA LEU A 139 6.59 0.84 -6.16
C LEU A 139 8.00 0.61 -5.61
N GLU A 140 9.00 0.81 -6.46
CA GLU A 140 10.43 0.73 -6.12
C GLU A 140 11.16 1.84 -6.87
N MET A 141 12.37 2.20 -6.44
CA MET A 141 13.21 3.11 -7.23
C MET A 141 13.48 2.51 -8.62
N PRO A 142 13.38 3.30 -9.71
CA PRO A 142 13.71 2.81 -11.04
C PRO A 142 15.15 2.29 -11.10
N LYS A 143 15.37 1.19 -11.81
CA LYS A 143 16.69 0.61 -12.07
C LYS A 143 17.19 1.03 -13.45
N GLU A 144 18.50 1.09 -13.63
CA GLU A 144 19.13 1.51 -14.91
C GLU A 144 18.69 0.63 -16.09
N GLU A 145 18.46 -0.66 -15.86
CA GLU A 145 18.12 -1.64 -16.89
C GLU A 145 16.60 -1.73 -17.18
N GLU A 146 15.75 -0.96 -16.48
CA GLU A 146 14.30 -0.97 -16.70
C GLU A 146 13.87 -0.17 -17.94
N GLU A 147 12.75 -0.58 -18.53
CA GLU A 147 12.10 0.13 -19.63
C GLU A 147 11.91 1.62 -19.32
N GLN A 148 12.52 2.49 -20.13
CA GLN A 148 12.61 3.93 -19.87
C GLN A 148 11.24 4.60 -19.63
N GLN A 149 10.21 4.22 -20.39
CA GLN A 149 8.86 4.76 -20.23
C GLN A 149 8.29 4.43 -18.85
N TRP A 150 8.40 3.17 -18.42
CA TRP A 150 7.89 2.75 -17.12
C TRP A 150 8.69 3.38 -15.97
N SER A 151 10.01 3.45 -16.10
CA SER A 151 10.89 4.15 -15.15
C SER A 151 10.48 5.62 -14.97
N GLY A 152 10.20 6.31 -16.07
CA GLY A 152 9.72 7.70 -16.06
C GLY A 152 8.34 7.86 -15.41
N ASP A 153 7.38 6.99 -15.75
CA ASP A 153 6.05 7.02 -15.14
C ASP A 153 6.11 6.72 -13.64
N ARG A 154 6.93 5.75 -13.22
CA ARG A 154 7.14 5.43 -11.81
C ARG A 154 7.78 6.59 -11.05
N LEU A 155 8.78 7.24 -11.63
CA LEU A 155 9.45 8.39 -11.01
C LEU A 155 8.46 9.53 -10.72
N ILE A 156 7.50 9.78 -11.61
CA ILE A 156 6.44 10.79 -11.38
C ILE A 156 5.57 10.44 -10.18
N ILE A 157 5.22 9.16 -10.03
CA ILE A 157 4.45 8.69 -8.86
C ILE A 157 5.29 8.87 -7.59
N LEU A 158 6.58 8.56 -7.62
CA LEU A 158 7.49 8.75 -6.48
C LEU A 158 7.65 10.22 -6.10
N LYS A 159 7.71 11.14 -7.07
CA LYS A 159 7.68 12.60 -6.84
C LYS A 159 6.39 13.02 -6.15
N ALA A 160 5.25 12.54 -6.65
CA ALA A 160 3.94 12.84 -6.06
C ALA A 160 3.73 12.23 -4.68
N LEU A 161 4.44 11.15 -4.32
CA LEU A 161 4.49 10.62 -2.95
C LEU A 161 5.47 11.37 -2.06
N GLY A 162 6.28 12.28 -2.62
CA GLY A 162 7.37 12.97 -1.96
C GLY A 162 8.51 12.04 -1.56
N VAL A 163 8.63 10.85 -2.14
CA VAL A 163 9.73 9.89 -1.91
C VAL A 163 11.03 10.42 -2.51
N VAL A 164 10.90 11.12 -3.63
CA VAL A 164 11.97 11.87 -4.27
C VAL A 164 11.51 13.31 -4.47
N ASP A 165 12.46 14.23 -4.58
CA ASP A 165 12.19 15.62 -4.92
C ASP A 165 11.95 15.83 -6.43
N GLU A 166 11.79 17.09 -6.84
CA GLU A 166 11.53 17.46 -8.24
C GLU A 166 12.67 17.02 -9.19
N ASN A 167 13.89 16.82 -8.67
CA ASN A 167 15.07 16.37 -9.42
C ASN A 167 15.27 14.84 -9.36
N GLY A 168 14.44 14.12 -8.61
CA GLY A 168 14.57 12.67 -8.42
C GLY A 168 15.51 12.26 -7.30
N VAL A 169 15.95 13.20 -6.46
CA VAL A 169 16.80 12.91 -5.30
C VAL A 169 15.95 12.36 -4.16
N PRO A 170 16.31 11.22 -3.54
CA PRO A 170 15.58 10.68 -2.39
C PRO A 170 15.39 11.66 -1.24
N THR A 171 14.21 11.64 -0.63
CA THR A 171 13.88 12.40 0.58
C THR A 171 13.81 11.49 1.80
N GLU A 172 13.55 12.08 2.97
CA GLU A 172 13.23 11.37 4.21
C GLU A 172 12.07 10.36 4.06
N ARG A 173 11.15 10.55 3.10
CA ARG A 173 10.02 9.61 2.90
C ARG A 173 10.45 8.28 2.28
N LYS A 174 11.63 8.19 1.63
CA LYS A 174 12.13 6.93 1.02
C LYS A 174 12.26 5.81 2.04
N GLU A 175 12.95 6.09 3.14
CA GLU A 175 13.20 5.11 4.21
C GLU A 175 11.89 4.71 4.90
N LEU A 176 10.99 5.68 5.08
CA LEU A 176 9.73 5.54 5.80
C LEU A 176 8.68 4.70 5.06
N LEU A 177 8.61 4.82 3.74
CA LEU A 177 7.78 3.92 2.92
C LEU A 177 8.47 2.57 2.67
N SER A 178 9.72 2.42 3.15
CA SER A 178 10.58 1.26 2.98
C SER A 178 10.55 0.81 1.53
N MET A 179 10.99 1.66 0.61
CA MET A 179 10.96 1.36 -0.83
C MET A 179 12.06 0.38 -1.27
N ASP A 180 12.71 -0.27 -0.30
CA ASP A 180 13.66 -1.34 -0.51
C ASP A 180 12.89 -2.61 -0.91
N GLY A 181 13.08 -3.00 -2.17
CA GLY A 181 12.40 -4.14 -2.76
C GLY A 181 12.79 -5.46 -2.09
N SER A 182 11.81 -6.29 -1.73
CA SER A 182 12.08 -7.73 -1.57
C SER A 182 12.02 -8.37 -2.95
N SER A 183 12.88 -9.34 -3.26
CA SER A 183 12.89 -9.93 -4.61
C SER A 183 11.59 -10.70 -4.90
N LEU A 184 10.95 -10.35 -6.03
CA LEU A 184 9.86 -11.14 -6.64
C LEU A 184 10.25 -12.61 -6.81
N GLU A 185 11.54 -12.89 -6.92
CA GLU A 185 12.13 -14.23 -6.96
C GLU A 185 11.74 -15.09 -5.76
N LYS A 186 11.80 -14.55 -4.53
CA LYS A 186 11.40 -15.29 -3.32
C LYS A 186 9.93 -15.71 -3.40
N MET A 187 9.06 -14.82 -3.88
CA MET A 187 7.63 -15.12 -4.05
C MET A 187 7.42 -16.17 -5.15
N SER A 188 8.15 -16.07 -6.26
CA SER A 188 8.06 -17.04 -7.36
C SER A 188 8.34 -18.48 -6.90
N GLY A 189 9.30 -18.67 -5.99
CA GLY A 189 9.65 -19.97 -5.43
C GLY A 189 8.52 -20.59 -4.60
N ILE A 190 7.63 -19.77 -4.02
CA ILE A 190 6.44 -20.25 -3.31
C ILE A 190 5.43 -20.82 -4.30
N CYS A 191 5.20 -20.12 -5.42
CA CYS A 191 4.26 -20.54 -6.46
C CYS A 191 4.70 -21.86 -7.12
N LYS A 192 6.01 -22.05 -7.30
CA LYS A 192 6.62 -23.25 -7.92
C LYS A 192 6.42 -24.53 -7.09
N ARG A 193 5.92 -24.44 -5.85
CA ARG A 193 5.53 -25.61 -5.04
C ARG A 193 4.26 -26.31 -5.55
N CYS A 194 3.43 -25.60 -6.31
CA CYS A 194 2.15 -26.10 -6.83
C CYS A 194 1.97 -25.91 -8.33
N HIS A 195 2.75 -25.02 -8.95
CA HIS A 195 2.64 -24.66 -10.38
C HIS A 195 3.97 -24.87 -11.11
N SER A 196 3.90 -25.09 -12.42
CA SER A 196 5.11 -25.17 -13.26
C SER A 196 5.84 -23.83 -13.33
N SER A 197 7.15 -23.87 -13.49
CA SER A 197 7.98 -22.65 -13.60
C SER A 197 7.52 -21.73 -14.73
N SER A 198 7.22 -22.30 -15.90
CA SER A 198 6.73 -21.55 -17.07
C SER A 198 5.42 -20.82 -16.80
N TYR A 199 4.48 -21.47 -16.10
CA TYR A 199 3.22 -20.83 -15.71
C TYR A 199 3.48 -19.68 -14.76
N VAL A 200 4.30 -19.89 -13.71
CA VAL A 200 4.62 -18.87 -12.71
C VAL A 200 5.26 -17.65 -13.38
N GLU A 201 6.28 -17.86 -14.20
CA GLU A 201 6.99 -16.79 -14.89
C GLU A 201 6.07 -16.00 -15.84
N GLN A 202 5.18 -16.69 -16.56
CA GLN A 202 4.20 -16.02 -17.40
C GLN A 202 3.21 -15.19 -16.59
N GLN A 203 2.75 -15.68 -15.42
CA GLN A 203 1.84 -14.91 -14.57
C GLN A 203 2.52 -13.65 -14.02
N PHE A 204 3.76 -13.74 -13.53
CA PHE A 204 4.50 -12.55 -13.07
C PHE A 204 4.74 -11.53 -14.18
N LYS A 205 5.03 -11.97 -15.41
CA LYS A 205 5.09 -11.08 -16.59
C LYS A 205 3.76 -10.37 -16.86
N ASN A 206 2.63 -11.06 -16.69
CA ASN A 206 1.32 -10.44 -16.84
C ASN A 206 1.01 -9.43 -15.71
N CYS A 207 1.43 -9.73 -14.47
CA CYS A 207 1.32 -8.80 -13.35
C CYS A 207 2.11 -7.51 -13.62
N GLU A 208 3.35 -7.64 -14.07
CA GLU A 208 4.20 -6.50 -14.41
C GLU A 208 3.56 -5.63 -15.49
N LYS A 209 3.09 -6.24 -16.59
CA LYS A 209 2.38 -5.52 -17.66
C LYS A 209 1.16 -4.75 -17.13
N THR A 210 0.42 -5.36 -16.21
CA THR A 210 -0.77 -4.74 -15.62
C THR A 210 -0.40 -3.54 -14.74
N ILE A 211 0.66 -3.67 -13.93
CA ILE A 211 1.17 -2.59 -13.08
C ILE A 211 1.71 -1.44 -13.95
N LYS A 212 2.45 -1.75 -15.02
CA LYS A 212 2.90 -0.77 -16.02
C LYS A 212 1.75 0.06 -16.59
N MET A 213 0.64 -0.58 -16.95
CA MET A 213 -0.56 0.11 -17.44
C MET A 213 -1.16 1.05 -16.38
N ALA A 214 -1.23 0.61 -15.13
CA ALA A 214 -1.75 1.43 -14.03
C ALA A 214 -0.84 2.62 -13.73
N ASP A 215 0.48 2.41 -13.72
CA ASP A 215 1.46 3.45 -13.47
C ASP A 215 1.44 4.51 -14.56
N ARG A 216 1.29 4.12 -15.82
CA ARG A 216 1.13 5.06 -16.94
C ARG A 216 -0.10 5.95 -16.78
N LEU A 217 -1.25 5.36 -16.43
CA LEU A 217 -2.48 6.12 -16.17
C LEU A 217 -2.30 7.09 -14.99
N MET A 218 -1.68 6.61 -13.91
CA MET A 218 -1.44 7.41 -12.71
C MET A 218 -0.48 8.57 -12.98
N ALA A 219 0.63 8.31 -13.67
CA ALA A 219 1.60 9.33 -14.05
C ALA A 219 0.99 10.38 -14.97
N GLU A 220 0.14 9.99 -15.91
CA GLU A 220 -0.60 10.93 -16.76
C GLU A 220 -1.52 11.85 -15.93
N ALA A 221 -2.27 11.29 -14.98
CA ALA A 221 -3.13 12.07 -14.09
C ALA A 221 -2.32 13.06 -13.24
N ILE A 222 -1.19 12.61 -12.67
CA ILE A 222 -0.28 13.48 -11.90
C ILE A 222 0.25 14.61 -12.76
N ARG A 223 0.74 14.33 -13.98
CA ARG A 223 1.23 15.37 -14.90
C ARG A 223 0.16 16.43 -15.20
N ILE A 224 -1.10 16.03 -15.38
CA ILE A 224 -2.20 16.96 -15.65
C ILE A 224 -2.41 17.91 -14.48
N VAL A 225 -2.45 17.38 -13.25
CA VAL A 225 -2.64 18.18 -12.03
C VAL A 225 -1.42 19.05 -11.75
N ASN A 226 -0.21 18.50 -11.87
CA ASN A 226 1.06 19.23 -11.70
C ASN A 226 1.15 20.45 -12.64
N ARG A 227 0.77 20.31 -13.92
CA ARG A 227 0.72 21.45 -14.84
C ARG A 227 -0.22 22.58 -14.40
N LEU A 228 -1.31 22.29 -13.69
CA LEU A 228 -2.18 23.35 -13.16
C LEU A 228 -1.47 24.18 -12.07
N TYR A 229 -0.54 23.59 -11.33
CA TYR A 229 0.32 24.33 -10.39
C TYR A 229 1.39 25.13 -11.13
N GLU A 230 2.04 24.54 -12.14
CA GLU A 230 3.05 25.22 -12.96
C GLU A 230 2.46 26.46 -13.67
N ASP A 231 1.22 26.33 -14.16
CA ASP A 231 0.49 27.42 -14.80
C ASP A 231 -0.09 28.45 -13.80
N GLY A 232 0.12 28.27 -12.50
CA GLY A 232 -0.39 29.16 -11.44
C GLY A 232 -1.91 29.14 -11.24
N ILE A 233 -2.62 28.20 -11.89
CA ILE A 233 -4.08 28.02 -11.74
C ILE A 233 -4.41 27.46 -10.37
N LEU A 234 -3.61 26.50 -9.89
CA LEU A 234 -3.63 26.03 -8.51
C LEU A 234 -2.46 26.63 -7.74
N LYS A 235 -2.68 26.96 -6.46
CA LYS A 235 -1.64 27.51 -5.59
C LYS A 235 -1.00 26.38 -4.80
N LYS A 236 0.30 26.17 -4.99
CA LYS A 236 1.08 25.17 -4.24
C LYS A 236 1.08 25.53 -2.75
N PRO A 237 0.58 24.66 -1.85
CA PRO A 237 0.63 24.92 -0.41
C PRO A 237 2.07 25.09 0.12
N LYS A 238 2.21 25.88 1.19
CA LYS A 238 3.53 26.15 1.79
C LYS A 238 4.14 24.84 2.33
N GLY A 239 5.41 24.60 2.00
CA GLY A 239 6.16 23.44 2.48
C GLY A 239 6.07 22.19 1.60
N TRP A 240 5.24 22.20 0.55
CA TRP A 240 5.25 21.11 -0.43
C TRP A 240 6.55 21.09 -1.21
N LYS A 241 7.20 19.93 -1.27
CA LYS A 241 8.42 19.73 -2.08
C LYS A 241 8.07 19.56 -3.56
N TYR A 242 6.98 18.86 -3.85
CA TYR A 242 6.41 18.66 -5.20
C TYR A 242 4.89 18.87 -5.13
N ALA A 243 4.26 19.28 -6.23
CA ALA A 243 2.80 19.42 -6.31
C ALA A 243 2.28 18.64 -7.53
N PRO A 244 1.28 17.75 -7.40
CA PRO A 244 0.53 17.43 -6.18
C PRO A 244 1.31 16.53 -5.20
N ASP A 245 0.97 16.58 -3.90
CA ASP A 245 1.48 15.66 -2.88
C ASP A 245 0.39 14.69 -2.40
N LEU A 246 0.47 13.43 -2.86
CA LEU A 246 -0.49 12.37 -2.57
C LEU A 246 -0.58 12.02 -1.07
N MET A 247 0.39 12.38 -0.25
CA MET A 247 0.36 12.10 1.19
C MET A 247 -0.50 13.09 1.99
N HIS A 248 -0.96 14.19 1.37
CA HIS A 248 -1.85 15.19 1.98
C HIS A 248 -3.33 14.88 1.72
N ILE A 249 -3.76 13.65 2.01
CA ILE A 249 -5.11 13.14 1.64
C ILE A 249 -6.25 13.97 2.27
N TYR A 250 -6.06 14.43 3.51
CA TYR A 250 -7.11 15.11 4.29
C TYR A 250 -7.18 16.62 4.05
N ASN A 251 -6.25 17.19 3.29
CA ASN A 251 -6.06 18.65 3.20
C ASN A 251 -6.05 19.13 1.74
N THR A 252 -6.91 18.53 0.92
CA THR A 252 -7.09 18.94 -0.47
C THR A 252 -8.25 19.92 -0.59
N GLU A 253 -7.94 21.15 -0.99
CA GLU A 253 -8.94 22.21 -1.16
C GLU A 253 -9.69 22.12 -2.50
N ASN A 254 -9.24 21.26 -3.43
CA ASN A 254 -9.80 21.15 -4.77
C ASN A 254 -10.21 19.71 -5.12
N THR A 255 -11.27 19.61 -5.92
CA THR A 255 -11.88 18.32 -6.29
C THR A 255 -11.01 17.50 -7.23
N ILE A 256 -10.14 18.13 -8.03
CA ILE A 256 -9.22 17.44 -8.93
C ILE A 256 -8.17 16.63 -8.16
N GLU A 257 -7.66 17.14 -7.03
CA GLU A 257 -6.77 16.41 -6.15
C GLU A 257 -7.49 15.28 -5.41
N GLN A 258 -8.74 15.48 -4.97
CA GLN A 258 -9.54 14.39 -4.37
C GLN A 258 -9.75 13.22 -5.34
N LYS A 259 -9.98 13.53 -6.63
CA LYS A 259 -10.06 12.51 -7.70
C LYS A 259 -8.73 11.82 -7.91
N LEU A 260 -7.62 12.56 -7.89
CA LEU A 260 -6.26 12.01 -7.98
C LEU A 260 -5.95 11.07 -6.80
N HIS A 261 -6.31 11.46 -5.59
CA HIS A 261 -6.16 10.64 -4.37
C HIS A 261 -6.98 9.37 -4.46
N THR A 262 -8.25 9.47 -4.89
CA THR A 262 -9.10 8.30 -5.10
C THR A 262 -8.50 7.37 -6.16
N MET A 263 -7.98 7.93 -7.26
CA MET A 263 -7.33 7.16 -8.31
C MET A 263 -6.11 6.38 -7.78
N PHE A 264 -5.31 6.98 -6.90
CA PHE A 264 -4.13 6.33 -6.30
C PHE A 264 -4.48 5.34 -5.18
N PHE A 265 -5.15 5.79 -4.13
CA PHE A 265 -5.40 5.01 -2.90
C PHE A 265 -6.58 4.03 -2.99
N ASN A 266 -7.39 4.09 -4.05
CA ASN A 266 -8.48 3.14 -4.24
C ASN A 266 -8.26 2.32 -5.51
N TYR A 267 -8.28 2.97 -6.68
CA TYR A 267 -8.30 2.25 -7.95
C TYR A 267 -6.95 1.62 -8.31
N ARG A 268 -5.83 2.37 -8.21
CA ARG A 268 -4.49 1.81 -8.46
C ARG A 268 -4.15 0.71 -7.47
N LEU A 269 -4.47 0.87 -6.18
CA LEU A 269 -4.28 -0.18 -5.18
C LEU A 269 -5.07 -1.46 -5.50
N LYS A 270 -6.29 -1.35 -6.03
CA LYS A 270 -7.05 -2.51 -6.51
C LYS A 270 -6.40 -3.17 -7.74
N VAL A 271 -5.82 -2.39 -8.66
CA VAL A 271 -5.07 -2.98 -9.79
C VAL A 271 -3.85 -3.76 -9.30
N VAL A 272 -3.03 -3.13 -8.47
CA VAL A 272 -1.82 -3.75 -7.88
C VAL A 272 -2.20 -5.01 -7.11
N SER A 273 -3.20 -4.89 -6.24
CA SER A 273 -3.68 -6.00 -5.42
C SER A 273 -4.26 -7.13 -6.27
N GLY A 274 -5.12 -6.81 -7.24
CA GLY A 274 -5.70 -7.79 -8.15
C GLY A 274 -4.64 -8.51 -8.97
N ALA A 275 -3.63 -7.79 -9.46
CA ALA A 275 -2.57 -8.39 -10.28
C ALA A 275 -1.76 -9.39 -9.44
N LEU A 276 -1.32 -8.97 -8.26
CA LEU A 276 -0.47 -9.79 -7.38
C LEU A 276 -1.23 -10.94 -6.69
N HIS A 277 -2.56 -10.91 -6.68
CA HIS A 277 -3.41 -12.00 -6.16
C HIS A 277 -4.19 -12.73 -7.27
N PHE A 278 -3.83 -12.50 -8.53
CA PHE A 278 -4.37 -13.18 -9.72
C PHE A 278 -5.90 -13.09 -9.82
N ASN A 279 -6.42 -11.87 -9.63
CA ASN A 279 -7.84 -11.56 -9.66
C ASN A 279 -8.19 -10.58 -10.77
N ASN A 280 -8.86 -11.08 -11.81
CA ASN A 280 -9.19 -10.28 -13.00
C ASN A 280 -10.29 -9.24 -12.76
N GLU A 281 -11.23 -9.49 -11.84
CA GLU A 281 -12.28 -8.53 -11.48
C GLU A 281 -11.65 -7.26 -10.89
N TYR A 282 -10.71 -7.46 -9.96
CA TYR A 282 -10.02 -6.37 -9.27
C TYR A 282 -8.98 -5.66 -10.14
N THR A 283 -8.29 -6.38 -11.02
CA THR A 283 -7.39 -5.72 -11.99
C THR A 283 -8.16 -4.90 -13.01
N HIS A 284 -9.22 -5.46 -13.59
CA HIS A 284 -9.88 -4.86 -14.74
C HIS A 284 -11.02 -3.93 -14.33
N TRP A 285 -12.13 -4.47 -13.82
CA TRP A 285 -13.37 -3.74 -13.61
C TRP A 285 -13.30 -2.79 -12.41
N GLN A 286 -12.76 -3.26 -11.28
CA GLN A 286 -12.64 -2.44 -10.06
C GLN A 286 -11.38 -1.57 -10.05
N GLY A 287 -10.44 -1.84 -10.96
CA GLY A 287 -9.12 -1.23 -11.03
C GLY A 287 -8.95 -0.36 -12.29
N LEU A 288 -8.44 -0.94 -13.37
CA LEU A 288 -8.03 -0.22 -14.59
C LEU A 288 -9.16 0.60 -15.21
N ILE A 289 -10.38 0.07 -15.26
CA ILE A 289 -11.54 0.82 -15.78
C ILE A 289 -11.82 2.04 -14.90
N LYS A 290 -11.80 1.88 -13.57
CA LYS A 290 -11.98 3.01 -12.64
C LYS A 290 -10.85 4.03 -12.69
N MET A 291 -9.62 3.59 -12.91
CA MET A 291 -8.50 4.50 -13.18
C MET A 291 -8.71 5.32 -14.46
N ARG A 292 -9.18 4.69 -15.55
CA ARG A 292 -9.49 5.40 -16.79
C ARG A 292 -10.62 6.40 -16.60
N GLU A 293 -11.71 6.00 -15.95
CA GLU A 293 -12.83 6.91 -15.60
C GLU A 293 -12.33 8.12 -14.79
N ALA A 294 -11.49 7.89 -13.78
CA ALA A 294 -10.91 8.96 -12.98
C ALA A 294 -10.01 9.90 -13.81
N LEU A 295 -9.18 9.35 -14.70
CA LEU A 295 -8.33 10.13 -15.58
C LEU A 295 -9.15 11.05 -16.50
N TYR A 296 -10.25 10.57 -17.09
CA TYR A 296 -11.13 11.43 -17.90
C TYR A 296 -11.75 12.55 -17.07
N LYS A 297 -12.24 12.25 -15.86
CA LYS A 297 -12.77 13.27 -14.95
C LYS A 297 -11.73 14.33 -14.57
N ILE A 298 -10.45 13.93 -14.42
CA ILE A 298 -9.33 14.84 -14.16
C ILE A 298 -9.03 15.70 -15.40
N LYS A 299 -9.09 15.12 -16.61
CA LYS A 299 -8.92 15.87 -17.88
C LYS A 299 -10.00 16.93 -18.05
N ASP A 300 -11.26 16.55 -17.86
CA ASP A 300 -12.40 17.46 -18.02
C ASP A 300 -12.33 18.62 -17.02
N GLU A 301 -12.06 18.32 -15.74
CA GLU A 301 -11.92 19.36 -14.71
C GLU A 301 -10.69 20.26 -14.95
N SER A 302 -9.58 19.70 -15.44
CA SER A 302 -8.41 20.52 -15.80
C SER A 302 -8.74 21.53 -16.90
N GLN A 303 -9.52 21.12 -17.91
CA GLN A 303 -9.99 22.03 -18.96
C GLN A 303 -10.92 23.12 -18.40
N GLU A 304 -11.84 22.75 -17.52
CA GLU A 304 -12.76 23.68 -16.87
C GLU A 304 -12.01 24.73 -16.02
N LEU A 305 -11.03 24.29 -15.21
CA LEU A 305 -10.20 25.18 -14.40
C LEU A 305 -9.40 26.15 -15.26
N ARG A 306 -8.83 25.68 -16.37
CA ARG A 306 -8.13 26.52 -17.35
C ARG A 306 -9.05 27.53 -18.01
N TYR A 307 -10.26 27.14 -18.36
CA TYR A 307 -11.27 28.03 -18.93
C TYR A 307 -11.67 29.12 -17.92
N LYS A 308 -11.98 28.74 -16.68
CA LYS A 308 -12.29 29.68 -15.59
C LYS A 308 -11.15 30.65 -15.30
N ALA A 309 -9.90 30.22 -15.35
CA ALA A 309 -8.74 31.08 -15.17
C ALA A 309 -8.64 32.15 -16.27
N LYS A 310 -8.94 31.80 -17.53
CA LYS A 310 -8.97 32.76 -18.65
C LYS A 310 -10.08 33.80 -18.54
N LEU A 311 -11.21 33.45 -17.93
CA LEU A 311 -12.34 34.37 -17.74
C LEU A 311 -12.17 35.33 -16.54
N LYS A 312 -11.20 35.07 -15.66
CA LYS A 312 -10.88 35.91 -14.51
C LYS A 312 -9.79 36.97 -14.81
N ILE A 313 -9.28 36.97 -16.04
CA ILE A 313 -8.44 38.02 -16.63
C ILE A 313 -9.35 38.99 -17.35
#